data_AF-A0A6S6U5A3-F1
#
_entry.id   AF-A0A6S6U5A3-F1
#
_cell.length_a   1.000
_cell.length_b   1.000
_cell.length_c   1.000
_cell.angle_alpha   90.00
_cell.angle_beta   90.00
_cell.angle_gamma   90.00
#
_symmetry.space_group_name_H-M   'P 1'
#
loop_
_entity.id
_entity.type
_entity.pdbx_description
1 polymer ?
#
loop_
_entity_poly.entity_id
_entity_poly.type
_entity_poly.pdbx_seq_one_letter_code
_entity_poly.pdbx_strand_id
1 'polypeptide(L)'
;GQAGQLVMGGPMMGVSLTNDAIPVVKATNCVLVQPEVEQTQPTLPCIRCGKCAEACPANLLPQQLYWYARAKDFEKTEDYKLFDCIECGCCSYVCPSSIPLVDYYRFAKSEVRGQREAKQKSELARERHDFHIERLERAKRERAEKLAKHKKKAVSADKKDAIQAALERAKAKKAKAAEAALDKPEVKTEPTDSQGAVKEDSAS
;
A
#
# COMPACT_ATOMS: atom_id res chain seq x y z
N GLY A 1 0.36 -2.52 54.06
CA GLY A 1 -0.67 -1.50 53.81
C GLY A 1 -0.66 -1.21 52.34
N GLN A 2 -1.81 -1.23 51.68
CA GLN A 2 -1.92 -0.98 50.25
C GLN A 2 -1.73 0.52 50.00
N ALA A 3 -0.79 0.90 49.13
CA ALA A 3 -0.72 2.27 48.65
C ALA A 3 -1.98 2.55 47.82
N GLY A 4 -2.50 3.78 47.90
CA GLY A 4 -3.63 4.22 47.08
C GLY A 4 -3.21 4.44 45.62
N GLN A 5 -3.80 5.45 44.95
CA GLN A 5 -3.46 5.71 43.56
C GLN A 5 -2.00 6.20 43.42
N LEU A 6 -1.19 5.40 42.73
CA LEU A 6 0.18 5.74 42.36
C LEU A 6 0.20 6.51 41.05
N VAL A 7 0.89 7.66 41.01
CA VAL A 7 1.03 8.49 39.82
C VAL A 7 2.50 8.79 39.56
N MET A 8 3.00 8.40 38.39
CA MET A 8 4.36 8.69 37.94
C MET A 8 4.39 10.05 37.22
N GLY A 9 5.10 11.02 37.80
CA GLY A 9 5.17 12.40 37.33
C GLY A 9 4.38 13.38 38.21
N GLY A 10 4.23 14.62 37.74
CA GLY A 10 3.55 15.68 38.49
C GLY A 10 2.02 15.51 38.54
N PRO A 11 1.31 16.24 39.43
CA PRO A 11 -0.11 15.99 39.72
C PRO A 11 -1.05 16.28 38.52
N MET A 12 -0.62 17.08 37.54
CA MET A 12 -1.41 17.46 36.36
C MET A 12 -1.08 16.65 35.10
N MET A 13 0.12 16.08 35.02
CA MET A 13 0.67 15.45 33.80
C MET A 13 1.10 14.00 34.00
N GLY A 14 1.07 13.52 35.25
CA GLY A 14 1.55 12.20 35.61
C GLY A 14 0.65 11.09 35.09
N VAL A 15 1.24 9.92 34.89
CA VAL A 15 0.57 8.70 34.43
C VAL A 15 0.23 7.85 35.65
N SER A 16 -1.02 7.42 35.78
CA SER A 16 -1.41 6.49 36.85
C SER A 16 -0.75 5.12 36.62
N LEU A 17 -0.09 4.61 37.65
CA LEU A 17 0.53 3.29 37.67
C LEU A 17 -0.47 2.24 38.14
N THR A 18 -0.42 1.05 37.56
CA THR A 18 -1.32 -0.07 37.92
C THR A 18 -0.87 -0.84 39.16
N ASN A 19 0.43 -0.81 39.49
CA ASN A 19 1.01 -1.39 40.69
C ASN A 19 2.37 -0.75 41.01
N ASP A 20 2.92 -1.12 42.17
CA ASP A 20 4.20 -0.68 42.73
C ASP A 20 5.42 -1.46 42.19
N ALA A 21 5.21 -2.52 41.39
CA ALA A 21 6.29 -3.31 40.78
C ALA A 21 6.81 -2.72 39.45
N ILE A 22 6.27 -1.58 39.00
CA ILE A 22 6.71 -0.91 37.76
C ILE A 22 8.07 -0.22 38.00
N PRO A 23 9.10 -0.51 37.19
CA PRO A 23 10.43 0.07 37.39
C PRO A 23 10.45 1.57 37.06
N VAL A 24 11.16 2.33 37.90
CA VAL A 24 11.44 3.75 37.70
C VAL A 24 12.40 3.93 36.52
N VAL A 25 12.09 4.85 35.61
CA VAL A 25 12.92 5.15 34.42
C VAL A 25 13.57 6.54 34.53
N LYS A 26 14.57 6.85 33.70
CA LYS A 26 15.21 8.18 33.69
C LYS A 26 14.24 9.35 33.43
N ALA A 27 13.09 9.09 32.81
CA ALA A 27 12.03 10.08 32.60
C ALA A 27 11.12 10.29 33.83
N THR A 28 11.23 9.47 34.87
CA THR A 28 10.45 9.60 36.10
C THR A 28 11.02 10.71 36.98
N ASN A 29 10.36 11.87 36.99
CA ASN A 29 10.76 13.01 37.83
C ASN A 29 10.37 12.80 39.31
N CYS A 30 9.14 12.32 39.55
CA CYS A 30 8.61 12.02 40.88
C CYS A 30 7.56 10.90 40.81
N VAL A 31 7.24 10.31 41.96
CA VAL A 31 6.10 9.40 42.13
C VAL A 31 5.24 9.96 43.26
N LEU A 32 3.98 10.22 42.96
CA LEU A 32 2.99 10.72 43.91
C LEU A 32 2.14 9.55 44.38
N VAL A 33 2.05 9.38 45.70
CA VAL A 33 1.11 8.47 46.34
C VAL A 33 -0.07 9.31 46.79
N GLN A 34 -1.24 9.09 46.20
CA GLN A 34 -2.48 9.74 46.60
C GLN A 34 -3.27 8.76 47.50
N PRO A 35 -4.04 9.27 48.50
CA PRO A 35 -5.06 8.44 49.13
C PRO A 35 -6.02 7.93 48.05
N GLU A 36 -6.68 6.80 48.31
CA GLU A 36 -7.65 6.25 47.35
C GLU A 36 -8.81 7.23 47.16
N VAL A 37 -8.84 7.90 46.00
CA VAL A 37 -9.80 8.98 45.75
C VAL A 37 -11.14 8.38 45.42
N GLU A 38 -12.11 8.65 46.29
CA GLU A 38 -13.45 8.11 46.22
C GLU A 38 -14.17 8.64 44.97
N GLN A 39 -14.40 7.74 44.01
CA GLN A 39 -15.25 7.86 42.83
C GLN A 39 -14.98 9.09 41.93
N THR A 40 -14.37 8.85 40.76
CA THR A 40 -14.43 9.79 39.63
C THR A 40 -15.88 10.19 39.37
N GLN A 41 -16.19 11.48 39.55
CA GLN A 41 -17.56 11.97 39.36
C GLN A 41 -18.07 11.60 37.96
N PRO A 42 -19.32 11.14 37.83
CA PRO A 42 -19.85 10.69 36.55
C PRO A 42 -19.77 11.81 35.52
N THR A 43 -19.20 11.52 34.35
CA THR A 43 -19.02 12.53 33.30
C THR A 43 -20.38 13.05 32.82
N LEU A 44 -20.66 14.33 33.05
CA LEU A 44 -21.90 14.97 32.66
C LEU A 44 -21.82 15.51 31.21
N PRO A 45 -22.95 15.70 30.51
CA PRO A 45 -22.95 16.35 29.20
C PRO A 45 -22.40 17.78 29.28
N CYS A 46 -21.78 18.22 28.19
CA CYS A 46 -21.19 19.56 28.11
C CYS A 46 -22.28 20.65 28.05
N ILE A 47 -22.40 21.43 29.14
CA ILE A 47 -23.31 22.59 29.24
C ILE A 47 -22.85 23.85 28.49
N ARG A 48 -21.77 23.75 27.69
CA ARG A 48 -21.19 24.82 26.87
C ARG A 48 -20.77 26.13 27.60
N CYS A 49 -20.40 26.04 28.88
CA CYS A 49 -20.08 27.18 29.76
C CYS A 49 -18.85 28.06 29.45
N GLY A 50 -18.09 27.83 28.37
CA GLY A 50 -16.95 28.68 27.96
C GLY A 50 -15.64 28.55 28.76
N LYS A 51 -15.70 28.28 30.08
CA LYS A 51 -14.55 28.26 31.03
C LYS A 51 -13.28 27.53 30.55
N CYS A 52 -13.42 26.48 29.73
CA CYS A 52 -12.28 25.73 29.22
C CYS A 52 -11.40 26.52 28.24
N ALA A 53 -11.95 27.51 27.53
CA ALA A 53 -11.19 28.40 26.65
C ALA A 53 -10.41 29.45 27.47
N GLU A 54 -11.06 30.06 28.47
CA GLU A 54 -10.46 31.05 29.38
C GLU A 54 -9.24 30.48 30.14
N ALA A 55 -9.31 29.21 30.54
CA ALA A 55 -8.22 28.52 31.24
C ALA A 55 -7.16 27.89 30.31
N CYS A 56 -7.21 28.12 28.99
CA CYS A 56 -6.30 27.48 28.05
C CYS A 56 -5.03 28.33 27.82
N PRO A 57 -3.83 27.93 28.30
CA PRO A 57 -2.60 28.71 28.11
C PRO A 57 -2.13 28.77 26.64
N ALA A 58 -2.68 27.94 25.77
CA ALA A 58 -2.43 27.94 24.33
C ALA A 58 -3.48 28.73 23.53
N ASN A 59 -4.45 29.39 24.18
CA ASN A 59 -5.54 30.17 23.55
C ASN A 59 -6.34 29.39 22.46
N LEU A 60 -6.49 28.07 22.63
CA LEU A 60 -7.27 27.23 21.73
C LEU A 60 -8.77 27.32 22.05
N LEU A 61 -9.58 26.60 21.27
CA LEU A 61 -11.01 26.39 21.52
C LEU A 61 -11.30 24.93 21.95
N PRO A 62 -11.01 24.53 23.21
CA PRO A 62 -11.25 23.17 23.70
C PRO A 62 -12.68 22.68 23.48
N GLN A 63 -13.68 23.58 23.57
CA GLN A 63 -15.07 23.21 23.29
C GLN A 63 -15.24 22.61 21.88
N GLN A 64 -14.72 23.28 20.85
CA GLN A 64 -14.86 22.81 19.45
C GLN A 64 -14.01 21.56 19.20
N LEU A 65 -12.77 21.58 19.67
CA LEU A 65 -11.87 20.41 19.60
C LEU A 65 -12.49 19.16 20.23
N TYR A 66 -13.20 19.29 21.36
CA TYR A 66 -13.90 18.18 22.00
C TYR A 66 -15.04 17.64 21.14
N TRP A 67 -15.87 18.49 20.53
CA TRP A 67 -16.95 18.03 19.66
C TRP A 67 -16.42 17.28 18.43
N TYR A 68 -15.36 17.79 17.77
CA TYR A 68 -14.75 17.11 16.63
C TYR A 68 -14.02 15.82 17.03
N ALA A 69 -13.24 15.82 18.12
CA ALA A 69 -12.57 14.62 18.62
C ALA A 69 -13.58 13.53 19.04
N ARG A 70 -14.69 13.91 19.69
CA ARG A 70 -15.77 12.98 20.04
C ARG A 70 -16.51 12.44 18.81
N ALA A 71 -16.66 13.26 17.76
CA ALA A 71 -17.24 12.85 16.49
C ALA A 71 -16.28 12.02 15.61
N LYS A 72 -15.00 11.87 16.01
CA LYS A 72 -13.91 11.30 15.20
C LYS A 72 -13.67 12.05 13.87
N ASP A 73 -14.00 13.34 13.86
CA ASP A 73 -13.84 14.25 12.72
C ASP A 73 -12.44 14.86 12.75
N PHE A 74 -11.44 14.03 12.42
CA PHE A 74 -10.04 14.35 12.66
C PHE A 74 -9.51 15.48 11.76
N GLU A 75 -10.03 15.61 10.54
CA GLU A 75 -9.70 16.72 9.62
C GLU A 75 -9.99 18.07 10.29
N LYS A 76 -11.19 18.25 10.85
CA LYS A 76 -11.53 19.48 11.58
C LYS A 76 -10.73 19.65 12.87
N THR A 77 -10.28 18.57 13.52
CA THR A 77 -9.34 18.74 14.66
C THR A 77 -7.99 19.31 14.24
N GLU A 78 -7.49 18.99 13.03
CA GLU A 78 -6.28 19.62 12.50
C GLU A 78 -6.49 21.10 12.15
N ASP A 79 -7.62 21.44 11.53
CA ASP A 79 -8.00 22.83 11.22
C ASP A 79 -8.00 23.71 12.48
N TYR A 80 -8.60 23.20 13.56
CA TYR A 80 -8.66 23.84 14.88
C TYR A 80 -7.38 23.67 15.72
N LYS A 81 -6.26 23.33 15.08
CA LYS A 81 -4.90 23.30 15.67
C LYS A 81 -4.75 22.38 16.89
N LEU A 82 -5.34 21.18 16.83
CA LEU A 82 -5.19 20.15 17.88
C LEU A 82 -3.73 19.87 18.28
N PHE A 83 -2.79 19.98 17.35
CA PHE A 83 -1.36 19.76 17.62
C PHE A 83 -0.70 20.80 18.51
N ASP A 84 -1.24 22.02 18.59
CA ASP A 84 -0.71 23.10 19.45
C ASP A 84 -1.14 22.91 20.92
N CYS A 85 -2.07 21.98 21.18
CA CYS A 85 -2.47 21.61 22.54
C CYS A 85 -1.31 20.92 23.28
N ILE A 86 -0.77 21.52 24.33
CA ILE A 86 0.31 20.93 25.14
C ILE A 86 -0.15 19.91 26.21
N GLU A 87 -1.38 19.40 26.10
CA GLU A 87 -1.98 18.37 26.97
C GLU A 87 -2.13 18.68 28.47
N CYS A 88 -1.63 19.81 28.97
CA CYS A 88 -2.41 20.72 29.82
C CYS A 88 -2.94 20.21 31.18
N GLY A 89 -4.06 19.49 31.13
CA GLY A 89 -4.97 19.25 32.25
C GLY A 89 -5.93 20.42 32.54
N CYS A 90 -5.51 21.67 32.33
CA CYS A 90 -6.25 22.89 32.74
C CYS A 90 -7.73 22.90 32.30
N CYS A 91 -8.02 22.55 31.04
CA CYS A 91 -9.38 22.56 30.52
C CYS A 91 -10.28 21.46 31.11
N SER A 92 -9.74 20.27 31.40
CA SER A 92 -10.47 19.20 32.12
C SER A 92 -10.74 19.61 33.56
N TYR A 93 -9.75 20.19 34.24
CA TYR A 93 -9.82 20.57 35.66
C TYR A 93 -10.89 21.65 35.94
N VAL A 94 -11.01 22.67 35.08
CA VAL A 94 -12.03 23.73 35.24
C VAL A 94 -13.43 23.34 34.74
N CYS A 95 -13.61 22.11 34.24
CA CYS A 95 -14.86 21.69 33.61
C CYS A 95 -15.94 21.37 34.68
N PRO A 96 -17.06 22.11 34.76
CA PRO A 96 -18.12 21.81 35.73
C PRO A 96 -18.88 20.51 35.41
N SER A 97 -18.69 19.95 34.21
CA SER A 97 -19.25 18.67 33.79
C SER A 97 -18.28 17.48 34.03
N SER A 98 -17.11 17.72 34.63
CA SER A 98 -16.06 16.71 34.88
C SER A 98 -15.64 15.93 33.62
N ILE A 99 -15.61 16.59 32.45
CA ILE A 99 -15.28 15.95 31.17
C ILE A 99 -13.74 15.83 31.04
N PRO A 100 -13.18 14.63 30.77
CA PRO A 100 -11.75 14.42 30.56
C PRO A 100 -11.31 14.88 29.15
N LEU A 101 -11.38 16.19 28.90
CA LEU A 101 -11.11 16.81 27.60
C LEU A 101 -9.74 16.41 27.01
N VAL A 102 -8.71 16.36 27.86
CA VAL A 102 -7.34 15.99 27.47
C VAL A 102 -7.25 14.58 26.87
N ASP A 103 -8.03 13.62 27.38
CA ASP A 103 -7.93 12.23 26.90
C ASP A 103 -8.55 12.08 25.51
N TYR A 104 -9.60 12.85 25.20
CA TYR A 104 -10.10 12.98 23.82
C TYR A 104 -9.05 13.60 22.88
N TYR A 105 -8.24 14.55 23.34
CA TYR A 105 -7.17 15.15 22.53
C TYR A 105 -6.00 14.19 22.33
N ARG A 106 -5.61 13.45 23.36
CA ARG A 106 -4.59 12.38 23.28
C ARG A 106 -5.00 11.29 22.29
N PHE A 107 -6.26 10.85 22.38
CA PHE A 107 -6.85 9.92 21.43
C PHE A 107 -6.80 10.48 20.00
N ALA A 108 -7.35 11.68 19.76
CA ALA A 108 -7.39 12.28 18.43
C ALA A 108 -5.99 12.52 17.82
N LYS A 109 -5.01 12.98 18.60
CA LYS A 109 -3.62 13.11 18.13
C LYS A 109 -3.01 11.76 17.76
N SER A 110 -3.32 10.71 18.52
CA SER A 110 -2.78 9.35 18.27
C SER A 110 -3.37 8.75 17.00
N GLU A 111 -4.69 8.89 16.80
CA GLU A 111 -5.39 8.51 15.57
C GLU A 111 -4.83 9.25 14.34
N VAL A 112 -4.69 10.57 14.43
CA VAL A 112 -4.11 11.37 13.34
C VAL A 112 -2.66 10.96 13.02
N ARG A 113 -1.83 10.71 14.04
CA ARG A 113 -0.47 10.18 13.83
C ARG A 113 -0.50 8.83 13.12
N GLY A 114 -1.37 7.92 13.55
CA GLY A 114 -1.57 6.61 12.90
C GLY A 114 -2.01 6.73 11.43
N GLN A 115 -2.95 7.63 11.13
CA GLN A 115 -3.39 7.91 9.75
C GLN A 115 -2.26 8.50 8.89
N ARG A 116 -1.49 9.45 9.42
CA ARG A 116 -0.33 10.04 8.73
C ARG A 116 0.75 8.99 8.44
N GLU A 117 1.06 8.13 9.39
CA GLU A 117 1.98 7.01 9.19
C GLU A 117 1.47 5.99 8.17
N ALA A 118 0.20 5.63 8.22
CA ALA A 118 -0.42 4.71 7.26
C ALA A 118 -0.37 5.28 5.84
N LYS A 119 -0.68 6.58 5.68
CA LYS A 119 -0.57 7.30 4.41
C LYS A 119 0.87 7.31 3.90
N GLN A 120 1.85 7.66 4.73
CA GLN A 120 3.27 7.63 4.36
C GLN A 120 3.74 6.23 3.93
N LYS A 121 3.35 5.18 4.65
CA LYS A 121 3.66 3.77 4.29
C LYS A 121 3.03 3.39 2.94
N SER A 122 1.82 3.86 2.65
CA SER A 122 1.14 3.65 1.36
C SER A 122 1.83 4.37 0.20
N GLU A 123 2.15 5.66 0.35
CA GLU A 123 2.85 6.45 -0.68
C GLU A 123 4.24 5.84 -1.00
N LEU A 124 5.03 5.50 0.04
CA LEU A 124 6.32 4.82 -0.13
C LEU A 124 6.19 3.44 -0.80
N ALA A 125 5.09 2.73 -0.60
CA ALA A 125 4.82 1.46 -1.28
C ALA A 125 4.48 1.68 -2.76
N ARG A 126 3.71 2.73 -3.09
CA ARG A 126 3.40 3.13 -4.48
C ARG A 126 4.67 3.53 -5.22
N GLU A 127 5.47 4.43 -4.66
CA GLU A 127 6.76 4.84 -5.27
C GLU A 127 7.66 3.64 -5.61
N ARG A 128 7.81 2.69 -4.67
CA ARG A 128 8.59 1.45 -4.89
C ARG A 128 8.00 0.58 -6.01
N HIS A 129 6.69 0.54 -6.15
CA HIS A 129 6.00 -0.20 -7.20
C HIS A 129 6.21 0.46 -8.57
N ASP A 130 6.07 1.78 -8.64
CA ASP A 130 6.25 2.57 -9.85
C ASP A 130 7.68 2.41 -10.40
N PHE A 131 8.72 2.56 -9.55
CA PHE A 131 10.11 2.30 -9.93
C PHE A 131 10.36 0.85 -10.39
N HIS A 132 9.63 -0.12 -9.85
CA HIS A 132 9.73 -1.52 -10.28
C HIS A 132 9.13 -1.73 -11.68
N ILE A 133 7.95 -1.12 -11.94
CA ILE A 133 7.30 -1.15 -13.25
C ILE A 133 8.20 -0.50 -14.30
N GLU A 134 8.70 0.72 -14.07
CA GLU A 134 9.58 1.42 -15.01
C GLU A 134 10.80 0.57 -15.40
N ARG A 135 11.42 -0.10 -14.42
CA ARG A 135 12.58 -0.97 -14.64
C ARG A 135 12.21 -2.20 -15.49
N LEU A 136 11.05 -2.80 -15.24
CA LEU A 136 10.54 -3.92 -16.06
C LEU A 136 10.18 -3.48 -17.47
N GLU A 137 9.55 -2.33 -17.65
CA GLU A 137 9.19 -1.80 -18.96
C GLU A 137 10.41 -1.44 -19.80
N ARG A 138 11.42 -0.80 -19.19
CA ARG A 138 12.72 -0.54 -19.84
C ARG A 138 13.37 -1.84 -20.30
N ALA A 139 13.43 -2.85 -19.44
CA ALA A 139 13.98 -4.17 -19.78
C ALA A 139 13.17 -4.89 -20.87
N LYS A 140 11.82 -4.80 -20.85
CA LYS A 140 10.94 -5.33 -21.91
C LYS A 140 11.20 -4.63 -23.25
N ARG A 141 11.29 -3.30 -23.26
CA ARG A 141 11.59 -2.49 -24.46
C ARG A 141 12.94 -2.85 -25.06
N GLU A 142 14.00 -2.86 -24.25
CA GLU A 142 15.34 -3.25 -24.71
C GLU A 142 15.39 -4.68 -25.26
N ARG A 143 14.70 -5.64 -24.62
CA ARG A 143 14.59 -7.01 -25.12
C ARG A 143 13.82 -7.07 -26.44
N ALA A 144 12.70 -6.35 -26.55
CA ALA A 144 11.91 -6.28 -27.79
C ALA A 144 12.72 -5.65 -28.93
N GLU A 145 13.48 -4.58 -28.68
CA GLU A 145 14.40 -3.98 -29.66
C GLU A 145 15.52 -4.93 -30.08
N LYS A 146 16.16 -5.63 -29.13
CA LYS A 146 17.19 -6.62 -29.43
C LYS A 146 16.61 -7.75 -30.29
N LEU A 147 15.45 -8.30 -29.92
CA LEU A 147 14.75 -9.33 -30.70
C LEU A 147 14.33 -8.82 -32.09
N ALA A 148 13.88 -7.57 -32.21
CA ALA A 148 13.55 -6.96 -33.51
C ALA A 148 14.81 -6.77 -34.38
N LYS A 149 15.94 -6.34 -33.80
CA LYS A 149 17.23 -6.23 -34.49
C LYS A 149 17.73 -7.61 -34.95
N HIS A 150 17.64 -8.64 -34.10
CA HIS A 150 17.99 -10.03 -34.47
C HIS A 150 17.07 -10.60 -35.56
N LYS A 151 15.74 -10.43 -35.44
CA LYS A 151 14.78 -10.84 -36.48
C LYS A 151 15.04 -10.13 -37.82
N LYS A 152 15.31 -8.82 -37.81
CA LYS A 152 15.68 -8.07 -39.02
C LYS A 152 16.97 -8.61 -39.66
N LYS A 153 18.01 -8.89 -38.87
CA LYS A 153 19.28 -9.49 -39.37
C LYS A 153 19.07 -10.88 -39.99
N ALA A 154 18.37 -11.78 -39.30
CA ALA A 154 18.10 -13.14 -39.80
C ALA A 154 17.22 -13.13 -41.07
N VAL A 155 16.22 -12.24 -41.15
CA VAL A 155 15.39 -12.11 -42.36
C VAL A 155 16.16 -11.46 -43.53
N SER A 156 17.16 -10.61 -43.26
CA SER A 156 17.95 -9.99 -44.33
C SER A 156 19.00 -10.90 -44.96
N ALA A 157 19.56 -11.86 -44.22
CA ALA A 157 20.55 -12.81 -44.72
C ALA A 157 19.87 -14.09 -45.22
N ASP A 158 19.31 -14.89 -44.31
CA ASP A 158 18.96 -16.28 -44.60
C ASP A 158 17.79 -16.44 -45.60
N LYS A 159 16.83 -15.50 -45.59
CA LYS A 159 15.64 -15.60 -46.47
C LYS A 159 15.85 -15.04 -47.87
N LYS A 160 16.70 -14.03 -48.07
CA LYS A 160 16.91 -13.47 -49.41
C LYS A 160 17.72 -14.44 -50.27
N ASP A 161 18.80 -14.95 -49.70
CA ASP A 161 19.74 -15.81 -50.40
C ASP A 161 19.13 -17.20 -50.69
N ALA A 162 18.39 -17.77 -49.73
CA ALA A 162 17.70 -19.04 -49.93
C ALA A 162 16.57 -18.96 -50.99
N ILE A 163 15.82 -17.85 -51.05
CA ILE A 163 14.76 -17.66 -52.05
C ILE A 163 15.35 -17.46 -53.46
N GLN A 164 16.45 -16.70 -53.58
CA GLN A 164 17.15 -16.53 -54.86
C GLN A 164 17.74 -17.86 -55.36
N ALA A 165 18.47 -18.60 -54.51
CA ALA A 165 19.03 -19.90 -54.85
C ALA A 165 17.95 -20.95 -55.22
N ALA A 166 16.76 -20.90 -54.58
CA ALA A 166 15.64 -21.77 -54.95
C ALA A 166 15.05 -21.42 -56.33
N LEU A 167 14.91 -20.13 -56.65
CA LEU A 167 14.41 -19.66 -57.94
C LEU A 167 15.36 -20.00 -59.09
N GLU A 168 16.67 -19.90 -58.88
CA GLU A 168 17.68 -20.28 -59.87
C GLU A 168 17.70 -21.78 -60.14
N ARG A 169 17.64 -22.61 -59.09
CA ARG A 169 17.52 -24.08 -59.22
C ARG A 169 16.24 -24.48 -59.94
N ALA A 170 15.12 -23.77 -59.71
CA ALA A 170 13.87 -24.00 -60.42
C ALA A 170 13.97 -23.64 -61.92
N LYS A 171 14.64 -22.52 -62.26
CA LYS A 171 14.91 -22.13 -63.66
C LYS A 171 15.82 -23.14 -64.35
N ALA A 172 16.90 -23.58 -63.70
CA ALA A 172 17.80 -24.60 -64.24
C ALA A 172 17.11 -25.96 -64.46
N LYS A 173 16.22 -26.38 -63.54
CA LYS A 173 15.38 -27.57 -63.76
C LYS A 173 14.39 -27.41 -64.91
N LYS A 174 13.80 -26.23 -65.11
CA LYS A 174 12.91 -25.95 -66.25
C LYS A 174 13.66 -25.91 -67.59
N ALA A 175 14.88 -25.38 -67.63
CA ALA A 175 15.72 -25.44 -68.83
C ALA A 175 16.06 -26.90 -69.21
N LYS A 176 16.50 -27.71 -68.24
CA LYS A 176 16.77 -29.15 -68.46
C LYS A 176 15.53 -29.97 -68.81
N ALA A 177 14.36 -29.58 -68.30
CA ALA A 177 13.09 -30.21 -68.66
C ALA A 177 12.61 -29.83 -70.08
N ALA A 178 13.05 -28.69 -70.62
CA ALA A 178 12.78 -28.31 -72.01
C ALA A 178 13.66 -29.10 -73.01
N GLU A 179 14.91 -29.43 -72.65
CA GLU A 179 15.75 -30.34 -73.44
C GLU A 179 15.26 -31.79 -73.41
N ALA A 180 14.67 -32.25 -72.30
CA ALA A 180 14.23 -33.64 -72.12
C ALA A 180 12.81 -33.95 -72.67
N ALA A 181 12.16 -33.00 -73.37
CA ALA A 181 10.77 -33.11 -73.82
C ALA A 181 10.59 -33.45 -75.31
N LEU A 182 11.66 -33.92 -75.98
CA LEU A 182 11.67 -34.15 -77.44
C LEU A 182 11.70 -35.63 -77.88
N ASP A 183 11.62 -36.60 -76.96
CA ASP A 183 11.50 -38.02 -77.33
C ASP A 183 10.60 -38.83 -76.34
N LYS A 184 9.47 -39.34 -76.84
CA LYS A 184 8.54 -40.28 -76.16
C LYS A 184 7.48 -40.79 -77.16
N PRO A 185 7.17 -42.11 -77.18
CA PRO A 185 5.83 -42.60 -76.75
C PRO A 185 5.93 -43.92 -75.92
N GLU A 186 5.18 -44.21 -74.84
CA GLU A 186 3.72 -44.36 -74.60
C GLU A 186 3.10 -45.78 -74.83
N VAL A 187 2.31 -46.23 -73.83
CA VAL A 187 1.14 -47.17 -73.76
C VAL A 187 1.11 -47.82 -72.34
N LYS A 188 0.24 -47.43 -71.38
CA LYS A 188 -1.10 -47.96 -70.97
C LYS A 188 -1.10 -49.49 -70.63
N THR A 189 -1.74 -50.05 -69.58
CA THR A 189 -3.00 -49.75 -68.83
C THR A 189 -3.01 -50.22 -67.35
N GLU A 190 -3.96 -49.73 -66.54
CA GLU A 190 -4.38 -50.22 -65.19
C GLU A 190 -5.45 -51.38 -65.30
N PRO A 191 -6.22 -51.88 -64.27
CA PRO A 191 -6.39 -51.46 -62.85
C PRO A 191 -6.64 -52.54 -61.74
N THR A 192 -7.02 -52.05 -60.53
CA THR A 192 -7.69 -52.71 -59.35
C THR A 192 -6.78 -53.39 -58.28
N ASP A 193 -7.10 -53.48 -56.96
CA ASP A 193 -8.29 -53.02 -56.18
C ASP A 193 -8.06 -52.75 -54.65
N SER A 194 -9.07 -52.10 -54.02
CA SER A 194 -9.67 -52.16 -52.65
C SER A 194 -8.92 -52.40 -51.29
N GLN A 195 -9.22 -51.46 -50.36
CA GLN A 195 -9.73 -51.63 -48.96
C GLN A 195 -8.85 -51.89 -47.69
N GLY A 196 -9.34 -51.36 -46.55
CA GLY A 196 -8.88 -51.58 -45.15
C GLY A 196 -8.33 -50.31 -44.46
N ALA A 197 -9.05 -49.43 -43.74
CA ALA A 197 -10.16 -49.49 -42.76
C ALA A 197 -9.73 -49.60 -41.27
N VAL A 198 -9.90 -48.49 -40.52
CA VAL A 198 -10.05 -48.28 -39.04
C VAL A 198 -9.04 -48.96 -38.07
N LYS A 199 -8.50 -48.26 -37.06
CA LYS A 199 -9.27 -47.83 -35.87
C LYS A 199 -8.56 -46.75 -35.02
N GLU A 200 -9.35 -45.96 -34.30
CA GLU A 200 -8.93 -45.12 -33.17
C GLU A 200 -8.64 -45.97 -31.92
N ASP A 201 -7.84 -45.46 -30.99
CA ASP A 201 -8.16 -45.54 -29.54
C ASP A 201 -7.39 -44.46 -28.75
N SER A 202 -8.02 -43.96 -27.70
CA SER A 202 -7.63 -42.77 -26.94
C SER A 202 -7.06 -43.11 -25.55
N ALA A 203 -6.21 -42.23 -25.03
CA ALA A 203 -5.97 -42.13 -23.58
C ALA A 203 -5.47 -40.71 -23.22
N SER A 204 -6.25 -40.03 -22.37
CA SER A 204 -5.79 -38.99 -21.44
C SER A 204 -5.92 -39.55 -20.03
#